data_AF-A0A378B455-F1
#
_entry.id   AF-A0A378B455-F1
#
_cell.length_a   1.000
_cell.length_b   1.000
_cell.length_c   1.000
_cell.angle_alpha   90.00
_cell.angle_beta   90.00
_cell.angle_gamma   90.00
#
_symmetry.space_group_name_H-M   'P 1'
#
loop_
_entity.id
_entity.type
_entity.pdbx_description
1 polymer ?
#
loop_
_entity_poly.entity_id
_entity_poly.type
_entity_poly.pdbx_seq_one_letter_code
_entity_poly.pdbx_strand_id
1 'polypeptide(L)'
;MWQSVICCLLAGLMMWIPGLLGIMTVWTLLVPAALFFFGAGMLFPLATSGAMEPFPFLAGTAGALVGGLQNIGSGVLAWLSAMMPQTGQGSLGLLMMLMGLLILLCWLPLASRFTHHQQPV
;
A
#
# COMPACT_ATOMS: atom_id res chain seq x y z
N MET A 1 1.87 -4.08 11.41
CA MET A 1 1.97 -4.23 9.94
C MET A 1 0.92 -5.16 9.35
N TRP A 2 0.62 -6.33 9.92
CA TRP A 2 -0.47 -7.18 9.41
C TRP A 2 -1.84 -6.47 9.36
N GLN A 3 -2.20 -5.69 10.38
CA GLN A 3 -3.44 -4.91 10.39
C GLN A 3 -3.52 -3.90 9.23
N SER A 4 -2.43 -3.18 8.93
CA SER A 4 -2.42 -2.24 7.81
C SER A 4 -2.57 -2.95 6.46
N VAL A 5 -1.91 -4.11 6.28
CA VAL A 5 -2.03 -4.91 5.05
C VAL A 5 -3.47 -5.40 4.84
N ILE A 6 -4.10 -5.93 5.90
CA ILE A 6 -5.49 -6.41 5.84
C ILE A 6 -6.46 -5.26 5.54
N CYS A 7 -6.29 -4.09 6.17
CA CYS A 7 -7.10 -2.90 5.88
C CYS A 7 -6.98 -2.47 4.41
N CYS A 8 -5.77 -2.43 3.85
CA CYS A 8 -5.56 -2.05 2.44
C CYS A 8 -6.17 -3.07 1.46
N LEU A 9 -6.07 -4.37 1.75
CA LEU A 9 -6.67 -5.42 0.92
C LEU A 9 -8.20 -5.39 0.97
N LEU A 10 -8.78 -5.24 2.16
CA LEU A 10 -10.23 -5.12 2.33
C LEU A 10 -10.77 -3.87 1.61
N ALA A 11 -10.07 -2.75 1.71
CA ALA A 11 -10.43 -1.53 1.00
C ALA A 11 -10.42 -1.72 -0.53
N GLY A 12 -9.39 -2.38 -1.07
CA GLY A 12 -9.30 -2.71 -2.50
C GLY A 12 -10.47 -3.59 -2.96
N LEU A 13 -10.77 -4.66 -2.21
CA LEU A 13 -11.92 -5.54 -2.49
C LEU A 13 -13.25 -4.78 -2.44
N MET A 14 -13.46 -3.99 -1.38
CA MET A 14 -14.68 -3.20 -1.19
C MET A 14 -14.90 -2.16 -2.30
N MET A 15 -13.83 -1.62 -2.89
CA MET A 15 -13.94 -0.66 -3.99
C MET A 15 -14.06 -1.34 -5.36
N TRP A 16 -13.39 -2.48 -5.54
CA TRP A 16 -13.34 -3.20 -6.81
C TRP A 16 -14.64 -3.96 -7.11
N ILE A 17 -15.22 -4.65 -6.13
CA ILE A 17 -16.45 -5.47 -6.33
C ILE A 17 -17.63 -4.61 -6.83
N PRO A 18 -17.98 -3.45 -6.23
CA PRO A 18 -19.04 -2.58 -6.75
C PRO A 18 -18.68 -1.97 -8.12
N GLY A 19 -17.39 -1.75 -8.37
CA GLY A 19 -16.88 -1.26 -9.64
C GLY A 19 -17.09 -2.24 -10.80
N LEU A 20 -17.05 -3.56 -10.54
CA LEU A 20 -17.37 -4.61 -11.52
C LEU A 20 -18.88 -4.72 -11.78
N LEU A 21 -19.70 -4.40 -10.77
CA LEU A 21 -21.17 -4.42 -10.87
C LEU A 21 -21.76 -3.14 -11.47
N GLY A 22 -20.92 -2.16 -11.83
CA GLY A 22 -21.35 -0.87 -12.36
C GLY A 22 -22.07 0.04 -11.35
N ILE A 23 -22.02 -0.29 -10.05
CA ILE A 23 -22.67 0.48 -8.99
C ILE A 23 -21.71 1.57 -8.53
N MET A 24 -21.93 2.80 -9.02
CA MET A 24 -21.11 3.97 -8.68
C MET A 24 -21.89 4.93 -7.78
N THR A 25 -21.60 4.89 -6.48
CA THR A 25 -22.17 5.81 -5.49
C THR A 25 -21.07 6.50 -4.69
N VAL A 26 -21.38 7.63 -4.07
CA VAL A 26 -20.42 8.35 -3.22
C VAL A 26 -19.93 7.45 -2.07
N TRP A 27 -20.81 6.64 -1.48
CA TRP A 27 -20.47 5.76 -0.37
C TRP A 27 -19.55 4.60 -0.77
N THR A 28 -19.73 4.03 -1.97
CA THR A 28 -18.87 2.96 -2.51
C THR A 28 -17.47 3.45 -2.89
N LEU A 29 -17.25 4.76 -2.93
CA LEU A 29 -15.93 5.39 -3.08
C LEU A 29 -15.36 5.83 -1.74
N LEU A 30 -16.15 6.56 -0.93
CA LEU A 30 -15.68 7.21 0.29
C LEU A 30 -15.25 6.20 1.36
N VAL A 31 -16.07 5.18 1.62
CA VAL A 31 -15.80 4.19 2.67
C VAL A 31 -14.52 3.40 2.39
N PRO A 32 -14.33 2.78 1.21
CA PRO A 32 -13.09 2.07 0.93
C PRO A 32 -11.90 3.00 0.79
N ALA A 33 -12.05 4.22 0.25
CA ALA A 33 -10.95 5.19 0.22
C ALA A 33 -10.47 5.55 1.64
N ALA A 34 -11.41 5.81 2.57
CA ALA A 34 -11.08 6.08 3.96
C ALA A 34 -10.37 4.90 4.62
N LEU A 35 -10.85 3.67 4.38
CA LEU A 35 -10.22 2.46 4.91
C LEU A 35 -8.81 2.24 4.35
N PHE A 36 -8.60 2.52 3.05
CA PHE A 36 -7.29 2.43 2.42
C PHE A 36 -6.32 3.48 2.97
N PHE A 37 -6.74 4.74 3.10
CA PHE A 37 -5.91 5.79 3.68
C PHE A 37 -5.60 5.54 5.15
N PHE A 38 -6.53 4.94 5.89
CA PHE A 38 -6.28 4.50 7.26
C PHE A 38 -5.20 3.39 7.30
N GLY A 39 -5.31 2.37 6.44
CA GLY A 39 -4.30 1.32 6.30
C GLY A 39 -2.93 1.86 5.88
N ALA A 40 -2.90 2.71 4.86
CA ALA A 40 -1.69 3.37 4.36
C ALA A 40 -1.06 4.30 5.41
N GLY A 41 -1.87 5.03 6.17
CA GLY A 41 -1.42 5.91 7.25
C GLY A 41 -0.71 5.17 8.38
N MET A 42 -1.11 3.93 8.66
CA MET A 42 -0.35 3.05 9.57
C MET A 42 0.90 2.47 8.91
N LEU A 43 0.83 2.13 7.62
CA LEU A 43 1.94 1.50 6.89
C LEU A 43 3.15 2.42 6.75
N PHE A 44 2.92 3.69 6.38
CA PHE A 44 3.97 4.68 6.12
C PHE A 44 5.00 4.79 7.26
N PRO A 45 4.61 5.16 8.50
CA PRO A 45 5.57 5.30 9.60
C PRO A 45 6.25 3.97 9.94
N LEU A 46 5.52 2.85 9.90
CA LEU A 46 6.10 1.53 10.20
C LEU A 46 7.16 1.11 9.18
N ALA A 47 6.89 1.31 7.88
CA ALA A 47 7.81 0.95 6.81
C ALA A 47 9.01 1.90 6.73
N THR A 48 8.78 3.22 6.88
CA THR A 48 9.85 4.21 6.86
C THR A 48 10.76 4.05 8.07
N SER A 49 10.23 3.89 9.28
CA SER A 49 11.08 3.64 10.46
C SER A 49 11.81 2.30 10.37
N GLY A 50 11.17 1.23 9.91
CA GLY A 50 11.82 -0.07 9.74
C GLY A 50 12.97 -0.07 8.72
N ALA A 51 12.89 0.75 7.68
CA ALA A 51 13.99 0.91 6.72
C ALA A 51 15.19 1.70 7.30
N MET A 52 14.94 2.52 8.31
CA MET A 52 15.92 3.46 8.89
C MET A 52 16.59 2.91 10.15
N GLU A 53 15.94 2.01 10.87
CA GLU A 53 16.44 1.31 12.07
C GLU A 53 17.88 0.74 11.91
N PRO A 54 18.26 0.07 10.80
CA PRO A 54 19.62 -0.45 10.65
C PRO A 54 20.69 0.61 10.29
N PHE A 55 20.31 1.87 10.01
CA PHE A 55 21.22 2.93 9.54
C PHE A 55 21.15 4.23 10.38
N PRO A 56 21.37 4.17 11.71
CA PRO A 56 21.21 5.34 12.59
C PRO A 56 22.15 6.50 12.27
N PHE A 57 23.40 6.23 11.85
CA PHE A 57 24.38 7.26 11.50
C PHE A 57 24.21 7.83 10.09
N LEU A 58 23.39 7.19 9.25
CA LEU A 58 23.13 7.55 7.84
C LEU A 58 21.64 7.88 7.63
N ALA A 59 20.91 8.18 8.69
CA ALA A 59 19.47 8.39 8.66
C ALA A 59 19.06 9.48 7.64
N GLY A 60 19.81 10.58 7.54
CA GLY A 60 19.53 11.64 6.56
C GLY A 60 19.62 11.15 5.10
N THR A 61 20.68 10.40 4.76
CA THR A 61 20.87 9.86 3.41
C THR A 61 19.92 8.72 3.10
N ALA A 62 19.64 7.84 4.06
CA ALA A 62 18.68 6.76 3.92
C ALA A 62 17.26 7.31 3.72
N GLY A 63 16.88 8.36 4.44
CA GLY A 63 15.60 9.04 4.29
C GLY A 63 15.44 9.71 2.93
N ALA A 64 16.47 10.40 2.45
CA ALA A 64 16.48 11.00 1.12
C ALA A 64 16.31 9.95 0.01
N LEU A 65 17.00 8.81 0.13
CA LEU A 65 16.87 7.69 -0.81
C LEU A 65 15.47 7.07 -0.76
N VAL A 66 14.94 6.81 0.43
CA VAL A 66 13.58 6.27 0.64
C VAL A 66 12.52 7.21 0.07
N GLY A 67 12.65 8.53 0.28
CA GLY A 67 11.76 9.52 -0.33
C GLY A 67 11.87 9.56 -1.87
N GLY A 68 13.09 9.52 -2.40
CA GLY A 68 13.33 9.48 -3.85
C GLY A 68 12.72 8.25 -4.52
N LEU A 69 12.92 7.06 -3.94
CA LEU A 69 12.33 5.81 -4.44
C LEU A 69 10.81 5.81 -4.36
N GLN A 70 10.22 6.38 -3.30
CA GLN A 70 8.77 6.54 -3.19
C GLN A 70 8.20 7.42 -4.30
N ASN A 71 8.84 8.56 -4.59
CA ASN A 71 8.40 9.46 -5.67
C ASN A 71 8.54 8.83 -7.06
N ILE A 72 9.61 8.07 -7.30
CA ILE A 72 9.76 7.32 -8.55
C ILE A 72 8.64 6.29 -8.66
N GLY A 73 8.36 5.54 -7.59
CA GLY A 73 7.26 4.58 -7.54
C GLY A 73 5.91 5.23 -7.79
N SER A 74 5.60 6.36 -7.15
CA SER A 74 4.35 7.09 -7.36
C SER A 74 4.24 7.63 -8.79
N GLY A 75 5.34 8.09 -9.38
CA GLY A 75 5.38 8.57 -10.77
C GLY A 75 5.09 7.46 -11.77
N VAL A 76 5.72 6.29 -11.59
CA VAL A 76 5.46 5.10 -12.43
C VAL A 76 4.01 4.65 -12.31
N LEU A 77 3.46 4.61 -11.09
CA LEU A 77 2.06 4.22 -10.87
C LEU A 77 1.08 5.24 -11.43
N ALA A 78 1.35 6.53 -11.29
CA ALA A 78 0.53 7.59 -11.88
C ALA A 78 0.53 7.49 -13.41
N TRP A 79 1.69 7.21 -14.01
CA TRP A 79 1.80 7.00 -15.45
C TRP A 79 0.99 5.77 -15.92
N LEU A 80 1.12 4.64 -15.22
CA LEU A 80 0.33 3.43 -15.49
C LEU A 80 -1.18 3.68 -15.32
N SER A 81 -1.56 4.44 -14.27
CA SER A 81 -2.96 4.82 -14.03
C SER A 81 -3.52 5.72 -15.11
N ALA A 82 -2.70 6.57 -15.74
CA ALA A 82 -3.12 7.44 -16.84
C ALA A 82 -3.40 6.66 -18.14
N MET A 83 -2.76 5.51 -18.34
CA MET A 83 -3.03 4.63 -19.49
C MET A 83 -4.31 3.79 -19.31
N MET A 84 -4.86 3.73 -18.10
CA MET A 84 -6.02 2.91 -17.77
C MET A 84 -7.33 3.71 -17.96
N PRO A 85 -8.43 3.10 -18.47
CA PRO A 85 -9.69 3.82 -18.68
C PRO A 85 -10.27 4.37 -17.37
N GLN A 86 -10.24 5.69 -17.20
CA GLN A 86 -10.80 6.40 -16.04
C GLN A 86 -12.35 6.55 -16.11
N THR A 87 -13.01 5.78 -16.98
CA THR A 87 -14.45 5.90 -17.25
C THR A 87 -15.33 5.30 -16.14
N GLY A 88 -14.75 4.63 -15.13
CA GLY A 88 -15.52 4.09 -14.00
C GLY A 88 -14.72 3.78 -12.74
N GLN A 89 -15.45 3.51 -11.64
CA GLN A 89 -14.90 3.16 -10.31
C GLN A 89 -14.03 1.89 -10.33
N GLY A 90 -14.24 1.00 -11.30
CA GLY A 90 -13.52 -0.27 -11.43
C GLY A 90 -12.01 -0.11 -11.64
N SER A 91 -11.57 0.87 -12.42
CA SER A 91 -10.12 1.10 -12.65
C SER A 91 -9.42 1.55 -11.37
N LEU A 92 -10.04 2.46 -10.61
CA LEU A 92 -9.51 2.92 -9.31
C LEU A 92 -9.51 1.78 -8.26
N GLY A 93 -10.59 1.01 -8.19
CA GLY A 93 -10.67 -0.16 -7.30
C GLY A 93 -9.62 -1.22 -7.63
N LEU A 94 -9.39 -1.48 -8.92
CA LEU A 94 -8.32 -2.38 -9.37
C LEU A 94 -6.94 -1.86 -8.96
N LEU A 95 -6.67 -0.56 -9.16
CA LEU A 95 -5.39 0.03 -8.79
C LEU A 95 -5.11 -0.11 -7.27
N MET A 96 -6.13 0.15 -6.45
CA MET A 96 -6.05 0.00 -4.99
C MET A 96 -5.87 -1.46 -4.57
N MET A 97 -6.57 -2.39 -5.23
CA MET A 97 -6.43 -3.84 -5.04
C MET A 97 -5.00 -4.31 -5.36
N LEU A 98 -4.45 -3.88 -6.50
CA LEU A 98 -3.07 -4.21 -6.91
C LEU A 98 -2.04 -3.65 -5.93
N MET A 99 -2.24 -2.44 -5.41
CA MET A 99 -1.39 -1.88 -4.35
C MET A 99 -1.47 -2.68 -3.05
N GLY A 100 -2.66 -3.07 -2.60
CA GLY A 100 -2.84 -3.94 -1.44
C GLY A 100 -2.12 -5.28 -1.59
N LEU A 101 -2.21 -5.89 -2.78
CA LEU A 101 -1.50 -7.13 -3.12
C LEU A 101 0.01 -6.94 -3.14
N LEU A 102 0.52 -5.85 -3.72
CA LEU A 102 1.95 -5.54 -3.71
C LEU A 102 2.48 -5.41 -2.27
N ILE A 103 1.75 -4.70 -1.40
CA ILE A 103 2.09 -4.56 0.02
C ILE A 103 2.12 -5.93 0.69
N LEU A 104 1.15 -6.80 0.44
CA LEU A 104 1.12 -8.17 0.97
C LEU A 104 2.33 -8.99 0.49
N LEU A 105 2.63 -8.95 -0.81
CA LEU A 105 3.76 -9.68 -1.41
C LEU A 105 5.11 -9.20 -0.86
N CYS A 106 5.27 -7.90 -0.63
CA CYS A 106 6.45 -7.35 0.03
C CYS A 106 6.52 -7.71 1.52
N TRP A 107 5.37 -7.82 2.19
CA TRP A 107 5.30 -8.12 3.62
C TRP A 107 5.54 -9.59 3.94
N LEU A 108 5.06 -10.54 3.14
CA LEU A 108 5.21 -11.99 3.34
C LEU A 108 6.66 -12.45 3.61
N PRO A 109 7.67 -12.10 2.78
CA PRO A 109 9.05 -12.50 3.01
C PRO A 109 9.71 -11.72 4.17
N LEU A 110 9.22 -10.52 4.48
CA LEU A 110 9.73 -9.74 5.60
C LEU A 110 9.24 -10.34 6.92
N ALA A 111 7.95 -10.69 7.01
CA ALA A 111 7.36 -11.35 8.16
C ALA A 111 8.02 -12.71 8.45
N SER A 112 8.35 -13.51 7.42
CA SER A 112 9.02 -14.79 7.61
C SER A 112 10.46 -14.65 8.14
N ARG A 113 11.17 -13.57 7.75
CA ARG A 113 12.51 -13.26 8.28
C ARG A 113 12.48 -12.79 9.73
N PHE A 114 11.47 -12.02 10.14
CA PHE A 114 11.29 -11.61 11.53
C PHE A 114 11.01 -12.79 12.47
N THR A 115 10.18 -13.76 12.06
CA THR A 115 9.93 -14.97 12.84
C THR A 115 11.21 -15.79 13.07
N HIS A 116 12.13 -15.81 12.11
CA HIS A 116 13.39 -16.53 12.23
C HIS A 116 14.40 -15.89 13.21
N HIS A 117 14.34 -14.57 13.42
CA HIS A 117 15.20 -13.85 14.38
C HIS A 117 14.69 -13.94 15.84
N GLN A 118 13.49 -14.46 16.07
CA GLN A 118 12.93 -14.66 17.42
C GLN A 118 13.07 -16.09 17.94
N GLN A 119 13.81 -16.98 17.28
CA GLN A 119 14.19 -18.24 17.93
C GLN A 119 15.28 -17.96 18.96
N PRO A 120 14.99 -18.06 20.28
CA PRO A 120 16.00 -17.90 21.29
C PRO A 120 16.90 -19.15 21.23
N VAL A 121 18.19 -18.95 21.00
CA VAL A 121 19.23 -19.87 21.46
C VAL A 121 19.49 -19.63 22.94
#